data_AF-A0A6P1AI59-F1
#
_entry.id   AF-A0A6P1AI59-F1
#
_cell.length_a   1.000
_cell.length_b   1.000
_cell.length_c   1.000
_cell.angle_alpha   90.00
_cell.angle_beta   90.00
_cell.angle_gamma   90.00
#
_symmetry.space_group_name_H-M   'P 1'
#
loop_
_entity.id
_entity.type
_entity.pdbx_description
1 polymer ?
#
loop_
_entity_poly.entity_id
_entity_poly.type
_entity_poly.pdbx_seq_one_letter_code
_entity_poly.pdbx_strand_id
1 'polypeptide(L)'
;NVSSEMDKIAKRNVFALRYAVTHDIFHTLLGFDTSYAGEIGVLAFAVAQNYSKFLGIGLAIAKILYPILAPRQIQASFANIRKGTAMGKQVGFLLGYRFEEHWQKPLAEVKSELDFHLTESA
;
A
#
# COMPACT_ATOMS: atom_id res chain seq x y z
N ASN A 1 0.67 22.79 9.20
CA ASN A 1 -0.16 22.64 10.41
C ASN A 1 -1.15 21.52 10.20
N VAL A 2 -1.04 20.47 11.01
CA VAL A 2 -1.98 19.36 11.05
C VAL A 2 -3.26 19.84 11.76
N SER A 3 -4.44 19.41 11.32
CA SER A 3 -5.70 19.82 11.99
C SER A 3 -5.72 19.31 13.43
N SER A 4 -6.48 19.97 14.31
CA SER A 4 -6.60 19.57 15.72
C SER A 4 -7.07 18.13 15.91
N GLU A 5 -7.86 17.62 14.98
CA GLU A 5 -8.32 16.22 14.98
C GLU A 5 -7.19 15.25 14.65
N MET A 6 -6.37 15.57 13.65
CA MET A 6 -5.23 14.74 13.27
C MET A 6 -4.11 14.78 14.32
N ASP A 7 -3.97 15.87 15.08
CA ASP A 7 -3.04 15.96 16.21
C ASP A 7 -3.41 15.03 17.37
N LYS A 8 -4.72 14.91 17.68
CA LYS A 8 -5.23 13.93 18.66
C LYS A 8 -4.97 12.49 18.22
N ILE A 9 -5.13 12.21 16.92
CA ILE A 9 -4.86 10.88 16.34
C ILE A 9 -3.35 10.58 16.39
N ALA A 10 -2.50 11.54 16.02
CA ALA A 10 -1.05 11.41 16.11
C ALA A 10 -0.61 11.03 17.53
N LYS A 11 -1.12 11.73 18.55
CA LYS A 11 -0.82 11.46 19.96
C LYS A 11 -1.21 10.05 20.43
N ARG A 12 -2.21 9.43 19.81
CA ARG A 12 -2.63 8.06 20.12
C ARG A 12 -1.83 7.02 19.34
N ASN A 13 -1.59 7.28 18.05
CA ASN A 13 -0.92 6.34 17.16
C ASN A 13 -0.34 7.05 15.93
N VAL A 14 0.88 7.59 16.06
CA VAL A 14 1.62 8.23 14.97
C VAL A 14 1.80 7.29 13.78
N PHE A 15 1.99 5.99 14.03
CA PHE A 15 2.15 5.00 12.99
C PHE A 15 0.88 4.88 12.13
N ALA A 16 -0.28 4.72 12.77
CA ALA A 16 -1.56 4.62 12.06
C ALA A 16 -1.86 5.90 11.26
N LEU A 17 -1.52 7.07 11.81
CA LEU A 17 -1.60 8.32 11.07
C LEU A 17 -0.69 8.31 9.84
N ARG A 18 0.59 7.94 9.99
CA ARG A 18 1.54 7.89 8.87
C ARG A 18 1.06 6.95 7.77
N TYR A 19 0.56 5.76 8.15
CA TYR A 19 -0.02 4.82 7.19
C TYR A 19 -1.23 5.43 6.47
N ALA A 20 -2.17 6.01 7.20
CA ALA A 20 -3.38 6.61 6.61
C ALA A 20 -3.06 7.75 5.62
N VAL A 21 -2.12 8.64 5.97
CA VAL A 21 -1.78 9.80 5.10
C VAL A 21 -0.86 9.44 3.93
N THR A 22 -0.26 8.24 3.92
CA THR A 22 0.58 7.75 2.81
C THR A 22 -0.08 6.65 1.99
N HIS A 23 -1.23 6.13 2.42
CA HIS A 23 -1.98 5.06 1.76
C HIS A 23 -2.15 5.29 0.26
N ASP A 24 -2.69 6.45 -0.12
CA ASP A 24 -3.00 6.76 -1.52
C ASP A 24 -1.74 6.92 -2.38
N ILE A 25 -0.60 7.24 -1.76
CA ILE A 25 0.71 7.26 -2.44
C ILE A 25 1.09 5.84 -2.87
N PHE A 26 0.78 4.83 -2.05
CA PHE A 26 1.09 3.43 -2.38
C PHE A 26 0.34 2.94 -3.63
N HIS A 27 -0.89 3.39 -3.89
CA HIS A 27 -1.57 3.07 -5.15
C HIS A 27 -0.74 3.49 -6.37
N THR A 28 -0.25 4.74 -6.35
CA THR A 28 0.57 5.30 -7.44
C THR A 28 1.94 4.61 -7.55
N LEU A 29 2.59 4.39 -6.41
CA LEU A 29 3.93 3.80 -6.35
C LEU A 29 3.92 2.33 -6.79
N LEU A 30 2.92 1.56 -6.38
CA LEU A 30 2.84 0.13 -6.65
C LEU A 30 2.14 -0.18 -7.98
N GLY A 31 1.44 0.81 -8.55
CA GLY A 31 0.67 0.64 -9.79
C GLY A 31 -0.59 -0.20 -9.57
N PHE A 32 -1.30 0.07 -8.47
CA PHE A 32 -2.62 -0.49 -8.18
C PHE A 32 -3.67 0.61 -8.31
N ASP A 33 -4.78 0.31 -8.99
CA ASP A 33 -5.95 1.20 -9.01
C ASP A 33 -6.71 1.17 -7.68
N THR A 34 -7.86 1.85 -7.60
CA THR A 34 -8.73 1.90 -6.41
C THR A 34 -9.91 0.92 -6.51
N SER A 35 -9.80 -0.11 -7.36
CA SER A 35 -10.77 -1.21 -7.41
C SER A 35 -10.57 -2.17 -6.24
N TYR A 36 -11.51 -3.08 -5.98
CA TYR A 36 -11.31 -4.13 -4.96
C TYR A 36 -10.02 -4.94 -5.19
N ALA A 37 -9.68 -5.24 -6.46
CA ALA A 37 -8.43 -5.90 -6.79
C ALA A 37 -7.19 -5.02 -6.53
N GLY A 38 -7.28 -3.71 -6.78
CA GLY A 38 -6.21 -2.76 -6.49
C GLY A 38 -5.97 -2.58 -4.99
N GLU A 39 -7.04 -2.34 -4.22
CA GLU A 39 -7.03 -2.20 -2.76
C GLU A 39 -6.42 -3.43 -2.07
N ILE A 40 -6.80 -4.64 -2.48
CA ILE A 40 -6.25 -5.86 -1.86
C ILE A 40 -4.75 -6.05 -2.19
N GLY A 41 -4.28 -5.46 -3.29
CA GLY A 41 -2.86 -5.38 -3.63
C GLY A 41 -2.07 -4.48 -2.68
N VAL A 42 -2.59 -3.28 -2.41
CA VAL A 42 -2.01 -2.34 -1.42
C VAL A 42 -2.05 -2.96 -0.01
N LEU A 43 -3.16 -3.61 0.35
CA LEU A 43 -3.28 -4.31 1.63
C LEU A 43 -2.25 -5.44 1.76
N ALA A 44 -2.04 -6.24 0.71
CA ALA A 44 -1.02 -7.29 0.71
C ALA A 44 0.40 -6.72 0.85
N PHE A 45 0.69 -5.59 0.20
CA PHE A 45 1.95 -4.86 0.37
C PHE A 45 2.15 -4.40 1.83
N ALA A 46 1.14 -3.76 2.42
CA ALA A 46 1.19 -3.27 3.80
C ALA A 46 1.38 -4.40 4.83
N VAL A 47 0.78 -5.57 4.58
CA VAL A 47 1.00 -6.77 5.39
C VAL A 47 2.43 -7.29 5.24
N ALA A 48 2.97 -7.33 4.02
CA ALA A 48 4.35 -7.76 3.76
C ALA A 48 5.40 -6.83 4.40
N GLN A 49 5.10 -5.53 4.48
CA GLN A 49 5.91 -4.53 5.20
C GLN A 49 5.70 -4.55 6.73
N ASN A 50 4.90 -5.49 7.24
CA ASN A 50 4.62 -5.70 8.66
C ASN A 50 4.07 -4.46 9.38
N TYR A 51 3.18 -3.70 8.72
CA TYR A 51 2.66 -2.46 9.29
C TYR A 51 1.74 -2.68 10.49
N SER A 52 0.96 -3.76 10.51
CA SER A 52 0.09 -4.07 11.65
C SER A 52 -0.44 -5.50 11.56
N LYS A 53 -0.56 -6.17 12.73
CA LYS A 53 -1.21 -7.48 12.82
C LYS A 53 -2.68 -7.44 12.38
N PHE A 54 -3.36 -6.31 12.60
CA PHE A 54 -4.76 -6.14 12.18
C PHE A 54 -4.93 -6.11 10.66
N LEU A 55 -3.94 -5.58 9.92
CA LEU A 55 -3.97 -5.62 8.46
C LEU A 55 -3.87 -7.06 7.94
N GLY A 56 -3.10 -7.93 8.63
CA GLY A 56 -3.03 -9.35 8.30
C GLY A 56 -4.38 -10.06 8.47
N ILE A 57 -5.11 -9.75 9.54
CA ILE A 57 -6.49 -10.24 9.75
C ILE A 57 -7.42 -9.69 8.67
N GLY A 58 -7.32 -8.38 8.38
CA GLY A 58 -8.09 -7.73 7.31
C GLY A 58 -7.87 -8.39 5.96
N LEU A 59 -6.63 -8.72 5.61
CA LEU A 59 -6.31 -9.43 4.36
C LEU A 59 -6.93 -10.83 4.32
N ALA A 60 -6.90 -11.58 5.43
CA ALA A 60 -7.52 -12.89 5.51
C ALA A 60 -9.05 -12.81 5.27
N ILE A 61 -9.71 -11.81 5.84
CA ILE A 61 -11.14 -11.55 5.62
C ILE A 61 -11.40 -11.12 4.18
N ALA A 62 -10.61 -10.20 3.64
CA ALA A 62 -10.77 -9.67 2.27
C ALA A 62 -10.63 -10.78 1.22
N LYS A 63 -9.74 -11.76 1.42
CA LYS A 63 -9.58 -12.92 0.54
C LYS A 63 -10.84 -13.79 0.44
N ILE A 64 -11.72 -13.74 1.42
CA ILE A 64 -13.01 -14.44 1.42
C ILE A 64 -14.13 -13.54 0.89
N LEU A 65 -14.15 -12.28 1.35
CA LEU A 65 -15.26 -11.36 1.07
C LEU A 65 -15.21 -10.77 -0.35
N TYR A 66 -14.03 -10.41 -0.87
CA TYR A 66 -13.91 -9.75 -2.18
C TYR A 66 -14.34 -10.64 -3.35
N PRO A 67 -14.06 -11.96 -3.36
CA PRO A 67 -14.63 -12.85 -4.37
C PRO A 67 -16.17 -12.86 -4.41
N ILE A 68 -16.84 -12.61 -3.28
CA ILE A 68 -18.30 -12.53 -3.19
C ILE A 68 -18.80 -11.17 -3.70
N LEU A 69 -18.14 -10.08 -3.30
CA LEU A 69 -18.54 -8.72 -3.65
C LEU A 69 -18.18 -8.34 -5.10
N ALA A 70 -17.06 -8.84 -5.61
CA ALA A 70 -16.50 -8.52 -6.90
C ALA A 70 -16.03 -9.78 -7.65
N PRO A 71 -16.94 -10.71 -8.00
CA PRO A 71 -16.59 -12.01 -8.58
C PRO A 71 -15.82 -11.88 -9.90
N ARG A 72 -16.09 -10.83 -10.69
CA ARG A 72 -15.37 -10.55 -11.94
C ARG A 72 -13.91 -10.16 -11.73
N GLN A 73 -13.52 -9.79 -10.51
CA GLN A 73 -12.16 -9.36 -10.17
C GLN A 73 -11.34 -10.45 -9.47
N ILE A 74 -11.87 -11.66 -9.24
CA ILE A 74 -11.19 -12.72 -8.47
C ILE A 74 -9.75 -12.97 -8.97
N GLN A 75 -9.57 -13.14 -10.28
CA GLN A 75 -8.25 -13.40 -10.86
C GLN A 75 -7.29 -12.22 -10.63
N ALA A 76 -7.77 -11.00 -10.86
CA ALA A 76 -7.01 -9.77 -10.63
C ALA A 76 -6.65 -9.60 -9.14
N SER A 77 -7.58 -9.88 -8.22
CA SER A 77 -7.34 -9.83 -6.78
C SER A 77 -6.22 -10.77 -6.34
N PHE A 78 -6.24 -12.03 -6.79
CA PHE A 78 -5.16 -12.97 -6.44
C PHE A 78 -3.83 -12.62 -7.11
N ALA A 79 -3.83 -12.08 -8.33
CA ALA A 79 -2.63 -11.57 -8.97
C ALA A 79 -2.04 -10.38 -8.18
N ASN A 80 -2.88 -9.42 -7.80
CA ASN A 80 -2.48 -8.23 -7.06
C ASN A 80 -2.01 -8.56 -5.64
N ILE A 81 -2.61 -9.55 -4.96
CA ILE A 81 -2.08 -10.07 -3.68
C ILE A 81 -0.63 -10.54 -3.85
N ARG A 82 -0.34 -11.36 -4.88
CA ARG A 82 1.02 -11.87 -5.13
C ARG A 82 1.98 -10.73 -5.43
N LYS A 83 1.59 -9.83 -6.34
CA LYS A 83 2.40 -8.65 -6.73
C LYS A 83 2.69 -7.75 -5.54
N GLY A 84 1.66 -7.36 -4.77
CA GLY A 84 1.81 -6.52 -3.59
C GLY A 84 2.68 -7.16 -2.50
N THR A 85 2.50 -8.46 -2.25
CA THR A 85 3.34 -9.21 -1.32
C THR A 85 4.81 -9.24 -1.76
N ALA A 86 5.07 -9.47 -3.06
CA ALA A 86 6.43 -9.50 -3.59
C ALA A 86 7.11 -8.13 -3.48
N MET A 87 6.43 -7.07 -3.93
CA MET A 87 6.91 -5.69 -3.82
C MET A 87 7.18 -5.30 -2.36
N GLY A 88 6.31 -5.70 -1.43
CA GLY A 88 6.49 -5.40 0.00
C GLY A 88 7.63 -6.16 0.67
N LYS A 89 8.13 -7.24 0.07
CA LYS A 89 9.34 -7.94 0.54
C LYS A 89 10.62 -7.42 -0.12
N GLN A 90 10.48 -6.76 -1.27
CA GLN A 90 11.60 -6.27 -2.07
C GLN A 90 12.17 -4.97 -1.51
N VAL A 91 11.30 -4.04 -1.13
CA VAL A 91 11.71 -2.67 -0.75
C VAL A 91 11.88 -2.52 0.77
N GLY A 92 12.65 -1.51 1.16
CA GLY A 92 12.78 -1.10 2.57
C GLY A 92 11.46 -0.63 3.19
N PHE A 93 11.47 -0.32 4.48
CA PHE A 93 10.29 0.11 5.22
C PHE A 93 9.76 1.49 4.75
N LEU A 94 8.70 1.51 3.93
CA LEU A 94 8.30 2.73 3.23
C LEU A 94 7.62 3.80 4.08
N LEU A 95 7.05 3.47 5.24
CA LEU A 95 6.51 4.53 6.12
C LEU A 95 7.59 5.43 6.71
N GLY A 96 8.86 4.98 6.67
CA GLY A 96 10.03 5.79 7.02
C GLY A 96 10.53 6.71 5.90
N TYR A 97 10.08 6.50 4.65
CA TYR A 97 10.48 7.35 3.52
C TYR A 97 9.68 8.66 3.53
N ARG A 98 10.36 9.79 3.29
CA ARG A 98 9.80 11.14 3.39
C ARG A 98 9.22 11.62 2.05
N PHE A 99 8.15 10.96 1.60
CA PHE A 99 7.48 11.28 0.32
C PHE A 99 7.24 12.77 0.09
N GLU A 100 6.96 13.51 1.17
CA GLU A 100 6.71 14.95 1.13
C GLU A 100 7.87 15.81 0.57
N GLU A 101 9.08 15.27 0.50
CA GLU A 101 10.27 15.95 -0.02
C GLU A 101 10.52 15.67 -1.52
N HIS A 102 9.70 14.83 -2.15
CA HIS A 102 9.97 14.28 -3.48
C HIS A 102 8.87 14.57 -4.53
N TRP A 103 7.90 15.45 -4.24
CA TRP A 103 6.77 15.71 -5.14
C TRP A 103 7.12 16.21 -6.54
N GLN A 104 8.27 16.88 -6.70
CA GLN A 104 8.73 17.40 -7.98
C GLN A 104 9.56 16.37 -8.77
N LYS A 105 9.94 15.25 -8.15
CA LYS A 105 10.70 14.20 -8.81
C LYS A 105 9.79 13.38 -9.72
N PRO A 106 10.25 12.98 -10.92
CA PRO A 106 9.55 11.98 -11.72
C PRO A 106 9.32 10.70 -10.91
N LEU A 107 8.13 10.10 -11.06
CA LEU A 107 7.78 8.86 -10.34
C LEU A 107 8.78 7.72 -10.60
N ALA A 108 9.36 7.64 -11.81
CA ALA A 108 10.37 6.65 -12.15
C ALA A 108 11.65 6.80 -11.31
N GLU A 109 12.07 8.03 -11.01
CA GLU A 109 13.21 8.33 -10.16
C GLU A 109 12.93 7.89 -8.71
N VAL A 110 11.76 8.27 -8.18
CA VAL A 110 11.34 7.86 -6.83
C VAL A 110 11.26 6.33 -6.71
N LYS A 111 10.74 5.64 -7.72
CA LYS A 111 10.71 4.16 -7.75
C LYS A 111 12.11 3.56 -7.74
N SER A 112 13.03 4.13 -8.52
CA SER A 112 14.42 3.69 -8.54
C SER A 112 15.12 3.89 -7.20
N GLU A 113 14.89 5.01 -6.51
CA GLU A 113 15.46 5.28 -5.18
C GLU A 113 14.98 4.32 -4.10
N LEU A 114 13.76 3.79 -4.27
CA LEU A 114 13.13 2.84 -3.35
C LEU A 114 13.38 1.37 -3.73
N ASP A 115 14.32 1.12 -4.63
CA ASP A 115 14.67 -0.21 -5.14
C ASP A 115 13.50 -0.96 -5.79
N PHE A 116 12.51 -0.25 -6.33
CA PHE A 116 11.52 -0.87 -7.22
C PHE A 116 12.18 -1.18 -8.56
N HIS A 117 12.69 -2.39 -8.71
CA HIS A 117 13.03 -2.95 -10.01
C HIS A 117 11.78 -2.91 -10.89
N LEU A 118 11.85 -2.15 -11.97
CA LEU A 118 10.84 -2.14 -13.01
C LEU A 118 10.81 -3.54 -13.63
N THR A 119 9.98 -4.44 -13.11
CA THR A 119 9.52 -5.56 -13.91
C THR A 119 8.56 -4.96 -14.92
N GLU A 120 9.08 -4.62 -16.09
CA GLU A 120 8.26 -4.42 -17.28
C GLU A 120 7.41 -5.68 -17.45
N SER A 121 6.13 -5.59 -17.10
CA SER A 121 5.14 -6.52 -17.62
C SER A 121 4.78 -6.00 -19.01
N ALA A 122 5.39 -6.63 -20.02
CA ALA A 122 4.92 -6.65 -21.40
C ALA A 122 3.48 -7.17 -21.50
#